data_AF-A0A0D5XWX3-F1
#
_entry.id   AF-A0A0D5XWX3-F1
#
_cell.length_a   1.000
_cell.length_b   1.000
_cell.length_c   1.000
_cell.angle_alpha   90.00
_cell.angle_beta   90.00
_cell.angle_gamma   90.00
#
_symmetry.space_group_name_H-M   'P 1'
#
loop_
_entity.id
_entity.type
_entity.pdbx_description
1 polymer ?
#
loop_
_entity_poly.entity_id
_entity_poly.type
_entity_poly.pdbx_seq_one_letter_code
_entity_poly.pdbx_strand_id
1 'polypeptide(L)'
;MTSLTAVPLSLVELLRASENVDPLRQAIALKRSSFDRYGATFQPVFQGVGTLVLSRADVFAAFRQEPMLGALTAIAWGFPRGGLPGGRSLRYALDALPLILERIGPGAVLDAETFQAINAHHYVKNGITTKLLHFSGILTRDGHRAQIYDSRIHKYLTLARPREYAPLIATLSKSQGIPTATQYLEYLRLTEQVAREAGHDDPSRAEMFMFSNAPGTRRARHRVMP
;
A
#
# COMPACT_ATOMS: atom_id res chain seq x y z
N MET A 1 16.30 12.49 -36.45
CA MET A 1 15.37 11.52 -35.85
C MET A 1 14.69 12.20 -34.67
N THR A 2 13.54 12.82 -34.91
CA THR A 2 12.70 13.39 -33.86
C THR A 2 12.09 12.24 -33.07
N SER A 3 12.61 12.00 -31.86
CA SER A 3 11.93 11.20 -30.85
C SER A 3 10.55 11.81 -30.67
N LEU A 4 9.51 11.08 -31.06
CA LEU A 4 8.14 11.38 -30.66
C LEU A 4 8.12 11.22 -29.14
N THR A 5 8.37 12.31 -28.41
CA THR A 5 8.17 12.33 -26.96
C THR A 5 6.69 12.12 -26.73
N ALA A 6 6.32 10.88 -26.39
CA ALA A 6 4.98 10.56 -25.96
C ALA A 6 4.56 11.58 -24.90
N VAL A 7 3.45 12.27 -25.15
CA VAL A 7 2.91 13.26 -24.22
C VAL A 7 2.70 12.57 -22.88
N PRO A 8 3.27 13.09 -21.78
CA PRO A 8 3.09 12.50 -20.46
C PRO A 8 1.60 12.40 -20.11
N LEU A 9 1.15 11.20 -19.73
CA LEU A 9 -0.25 10.95 -19.36
C LEU A 9 -0.61 11.74 -18.10
N SER A 10 -1.83 12.27 -18.05
CA SER A 10 -2.38 12.89 -16.83
C SER A 10 -3.13 11.86 -15.99
N LEU A 11 -2.68 11.62 -14.76
CA LEU A 11 -3.43 10.75 -13.85
C LEU A 11 -4.76 11.40 -13.43
N VAL A 12 -4.82 12.73 -13.33
CA VAL A 12 -6.04 13.47 -13.01
C VAL A 12 -7.12 13.23 -14.07
N GLU A 13 -6.78 13.36 -15.35
CA GLU A 13 -7.73 13.13 -16.46
C GLU A 13 -8.18 11.66 -16.51
N LEU A 14 -7.25 10.72 -16.31
CA LEU A 14 -7.56 9.29 -16.27
C LEU A 14 -8.50 8.92 -15.12
N LEU A 15 -8.31 9.51 -13.93
CA LEU A 15 -9.18 9.28 -12.78
C LEU A 15 -10.59 9.82 -13.02
N ARG A 16 -10.72 11.03 -13.58
CA ARG A 16 -12.02 11.62 -13.93
C ARG A 16 -12.81 10.76 -14.93
N ALA A 17 -12.09 10.10 -15.84
CA ALA A 17 -12.69 9.22 -16.85
C ALA A 17 -12.91 7.78 -16.34
N SER A 18 -12.40 7.42 -15.17
CA SER A 18 -12.50 6.06 -14.62
C SER A 18 -13.81 5.84 -13.86
N GLU A 19 -14.24 4.58 -13.77
CA GLU A 19 -15.38 4.22 -12.93
C GLU A 19 -15.12 4.61 -11.48
N ASN A 20 -16.15 5.18 -10.84
CA ASN A 20 -16.10 5.58 -9.45
C ASN A 20 -16.17 4.34 -8.53
N VAL A 21 -15.04 3.67 -8.33
CA VAL A 21 -14.91 2.53 -7.42
C VAL A 21 -14.44 3.02 -6.05
N ASP A 22 -15.22 2.75 -5.01
CA ASP A 22 -14.82 2.99 -3.63
C ASP A 22 -13.64 2.09 -3.24
N PRO A 23 -12.46 2.66 -2.91
CA PRO A 23 -11.31 1.88 -2.47
C PRO A 23 -11.62 1.01 -1.25
N LEU A 24 -12.48 1.44 -0.33
CA LEU A 24 -12.78 0.70 0.90
C LEU A 24 -13.43 -0.67 0.63
N ARG A 25 -14.23 -0.78 -0.43
CA ARG A 25 -14.93 -2.01 -0.86
C ARG A 25 -14.03 -2.98 -1.60
N GLN A 26 -12.78 -2.61 -1.82
CA GLN A 26 -11.83 -3.47 -2.49
C GLN A 26 -11.45 -4.64 -1.60
N ALA A 27 -11.76 -5.86 -2.06
CA ALA A 27 -11.52 -7.07 -1.31
C ALA A 27 -10.69 -8.12 -2.05
N ILE A 28 -10.06 -8.99 -1.27
CA ILE A 28 -9.39 -10.19 -1.77
C ILE A 28 -9.82 -11.43 -1.02
N ALA A 29 -9.84 -12.56 -1.73
CA ALA A 29 -10.00 -13.87 -1.13
C ALA A 29 -8.65 -14.40 -0.65
N LEU A 30 -8.63 -14.88 0.60
CA LEU A 30 -7.52 -15.49 1.30
C LEU A 30 -7.80 -16.95 1.61
N LYS A 31 -6.75 -17.76 1.67
CA LYS A 31 -6.82 -19.14 2.15
C LYS A 31 -5.96 -19.31 3.38
N ARG A 32 -6.54 -19.83 4.46
CA ARG A 32 -5.83 -20.13 5.71
C ARG A 32 -4.59 -20.99 5.46
N SER A 33 -4.71 -21.99 4.58
CA SER A 33 -3.60 -22.89 4.25
C SER A 33 -2.38 -22.22 3.62
N SER A 34 -2.52 -21.01 3.08
CA SER A 34 -1.35 -20.22 2.62
C SER A 34 -0.51 -19.68 3.77
N PHE A 35 -1.03 -19.70 5.00
CA PHE A 35 -0.41 -19.13 6.20
C PHE A 35 0.00 -20.18 7.25
N ASP A 36 -0.34 -21.47 7.07
CA ASP A 36 -0.08 -22.54 8.04
C ASP A 36 1.40 -22.65 8.45
N ARG A 37 2.33 -22.35 7.53
CA ARG A 37 3.78 -22.30 7.78
C ARG A 37 4.20 -21.28 8.85
N TYR A 38 3.31 -20.37 9.26
CA TYR A 38 3.54 -19.41 10.33
C TYR A 38 2.97 -19.88 11.67
N GLY A 39 2.43 -21.10 11.75
CA GLY A 39 1.88 -21.68 12.97
C GLY A 39 0.61 -20.95 13.42
N ALA A 40 0.52 -20.65 14.71
CA ALA A 40 -0.66 -19.98 15.28
C ALA A 40 -0.77 -18.49 14.95
N THR A 41 0.28 -17.86 14.39
CA THR A 41 0.36 -16.39 14.23
C THR A 41 -0.84 -15.78 13.50
N PHE A 42 -1.35 -16.42 12.45
CA PHE A 42 -2.50 -15.90 11.68
C PHE A 42 -3.86 -16.48 12.12
N GLN A 43 -3.92 -17.33 13.14
CA GLN A 43 -5.20 -17.89 13.61
C GLN A 43 -6.23 -16.80 13.98
N PRO A 44 -5.86 -15.68 14.64
CA PRO A 44 -6.81 -14.61 14.95
C PRO A 44 -7.44 -13.96 13.71
N VAL A 45 -6.72 -13.91 12.57
CA VAL A 45 -7.23 -13.35 11.31
C VAL A 45 -8.29 -14.26 10.70
N PHE A 46 -8.11 -15.57 10.79
CA PHE A 46 -9.02 -16.54 10.16
C PHE A 46 -10.15 -17.00 11.08
N GLN A 47 -10.04 -16.85 12.40
CA GLN A 47 -11.10 -17.24 13.37
C GLN A 47 -11.66 -18.65 13.11
N GLY A 48 -10.81 -19.59 12.69
CA GLY A 48 -11.19 -20.95 12.34
C GLY A 48 -11.64 -21.18 10.89
N VAL A 49 -12.00 -20.15 10.12
CA VAL A 49 -12.45 -20.32 8.72
C VAL A 49 -11.31 -20.67 7.77
N GLY A 50 -11.58 -21.55 6.80
CA GLY A 50 -10.57 -21.99 5.82
C GLY A 50 -10.31 -20.99 4.70
N THR A 51 -11.30 -20.16 4.38
CA THR A 51 -11.24 -19.10 3.37
C THR A 51 -11.93 -17.86 3.91
N LEU A 52 -11.33 -16.70 3.66
CA LEU A 52 -11.82 -15.40 4.12
C LEU A 52 -11.82 -14.43 2.94
N VAL A 53 -12.77 -13.51 2.88
CA VAL A 53 -12.73 -12.36 1.97
C VAL A 53 -12.52 -11.13 2.84
N LEU A 54 -11.44 -10.39 2.60
CA LEU A 54 -11.12 -9.17 3.35
C LEU A 54 -11.14 -7.97 2.42
N SER A 55 -11.97 -6.99 2.75
CA SER A 55 -11.95 -5.65 2.18
C SER A 55 -10.93 -4.74 2.86
N ARG A 56 -10.59 -3.59 2.27
CA ARG A 56 -9.80 -2.56 2.96
C ARG A 56 -10.51 -2.06 4.21
N ALA A 57 -11.83 -1.90 4.16
CA ALA A 57 -12.64 -1.51 5.31
C ALA A 57 -12.48 -2.48 6.49
N ASP A 58 -12.45 -3.79 6.22
CA ASP A 58 -12.25 -4.82 7.24
C ASP A 58 -10.86 -4.70 7.90
N VAL A 59 -9.83 -4.42 7.09
CA VAL A 59 -8.45 -4.24 7.61
C VAL A 59 -8.37 -2.99 8.49
N PHE A 60 -8.98 -1.87 8.08
CA PHE A 60 -9.07 -0.67 8.90
C PHE A 60 -9.85 -0.92 10.19
N ALA A 61 -10.95 -1.67 10.13
CA ALA A 61 -11.73 -2.04 11.30
C ALA A 61 -10.92 -2.89 12.29
N ALA A 62 -10.16 -3.87 11.78
CA ALA A 62 -9.27 -4.68 12.58
C ALA A 62 -8.20 -3.84 13.30
N PHE A 63 -7.59 -2.86 12.61
CA PHE A 63 -6.62 -1.94 13.23
C PHE A 63 -7.21 -1.07 14.34
N ARG A 64 -8.45 -0.59 14.16
CA ARG A 64 -9.16 0.18 15.21
C ARG A 64 -9.52 -0.68 16.42
N GLN A 65 -9.81 -1.95 16.20
CA GLN A 65 -10.18 -2.88 17.28
C GLN A 65 -8.97 -3.32 18.09
N GLU A 66 -7.91 -3.77 17.43
CA GLU A 66 -6.74 -4.36 18.07
C GLU A 66 -5.54 -4.24 17.11
N PRO A 67 -4.52 -3.40 17.40
CA PRO A 67 -3.45 -3.09 16.45
C PRO A 67 -2.68 -4.31 15.93
N MET A 68 -2.46 -5.35 16.74
CA MET A 68 -1.78 -6.57 16.29
C MET A 68 -2.65 -7.33 15.29
N LEU A 69 -3.93 -7.55 15.59
CA LEU A 69 -4.89 -8.12 14.64
C LEU A 69 -4.94 -7.29 13.36
N GLY A 70 -4.98 -5.96 13.45
CA GLY A 70 -4.91 -5.05 12.31
C GLY A 70 -3.67 -5.30 11.44
N ALA A 71 -2.49 -5.34 12.04
CA ALA A 71 -1.24 -5.58 11.33
C ALA A 71 -1.19 -6.96 10.65
N LEU A 72 -1.63 -8.01 11.35
CA LEU A 72 -1.72 -9.36 10.79
C LEU A 72 -2.73 -9.41 9.63
N THR A 73 -3.87 -8.73 9.78
CA THR A 73 -4.92 -8.63 8.76
C THR A 73 -4.42 -7.88 7.53
N ALA A 74 -3.68 -6.78 7.70
CA ALA A 74 -3.06 -6.02 6.61
C ALA A 74 -1.97 -6.80 5.87
N ILE A 75 -1.13 -7.54 6.61
CA ILE A 75 -0.15 -8.44 6.01
C ILE A 75 -0.86 -9.52 5.20
N ALA A 76 -1.88 -10.17 5.77
CA ALA A 76 -2.67 -11.20 5.09
C ALA A 76 -3.34 -10.65 3.82
N TRP A 77 -3.90 -9.44 3.89
CA TRP A 77 -4.51 -8.72 2.76
C TRP A 77 -3.52 -8.48 1.60
N GLY A 78 -2.21 -8.50 1.85
CA GLY A 78 -1.18 -8.43 0.80
C GLY A 78 -1.00 -9.71 -0.03
N PHE A 79 -1.58 -10.86 0.37
CA PHE A 79 -1.31 -12.18 -0.21
C PHE A 79 -2.60 -12.90 -0.66
N PRO A 80 -3.19 -12.54 -1.81
CA PRO A 80 -4.39 -13.19 -2.33
C PRO A 80 -4.18 -14.67 -2.65
N ARG A 81 -5.24 -15.48 -2.53
CA ARG A 81 -5.32 -16.95 -2.76
C ARG A 81 -4.22 -17.49 -3.69
N GLY A 82 -3.31 -18.29 -3.15
CA GLY A 82 -2.22 -18.93 -3.90
C GLY A 82 -0.94 -18.10 -4.04
N GLY A 83 -0.88 -16.89 -3.45
CA GLY A 83 0.38 -16.23 -3.13
C GLY A 83 0.92 -16.75 -1.82
N LEU A 84 2.14 -17.29 -1.80
CA LEU A 84 2.81 -17.64 -0.55
C LEU A 84 3.25 -16.35 0.15
N PRO A 85 2.88 -16.13 1.42
CA PRO A 85 3.39 -15.00 2.19
C PRO A 85 4.92 -15.06 2.29
N GLY A 86 5.53 -13.87 2.27
CA GLY A 86 6.91 -13.56 1.90
C GLY A 86 8.06 -14.42 2.44
N GLY A 87 8.26 -15.63 1.90
CA GLY A 87 9.52 -16.38 2.00
C GLY A 87 10.07 -16.50 3.44
N ARG A 88 11.37 -16.71 3.63
CA ARG A 88 11.97 -16.70 4.99
C ARG A 88 11.90 -15.33 5.66
N SER A 89 11.77 -14.23 4.90
CA SER A 89 11.82 -12.88 5.42
C SER A 89 10.56 -12.38 6.13
N LEU A 90 9.38 -12.95 5.86
CA LEU A 90 8.15 -12.54 6.53
C LEU A 90 8.19 -12.84 8.04
N ARG A 91 8.87 -13.91 8.49
CA ARG A 91 8.98 -14.21 9.91
C ARG A 91 9.58 -13.04 10.68
N TYR A 92 10.70 -12.50 10.20
CA TYR A 92 11.32 -11.33 10.83
C TYR A 92 10.45 -10.08 10.81
N ALA A 93 9.64 -9.89 9.76
CA ALA A 93 8.68 -8.78 9.73
C ALA A 93 7.55 -8.98 10.76
N LEU A 94 7.13 -10.22 11.01
CA LEU A 94 6.18 -10.56 12.08
C LEU A 94 6.80 -10.31 13.47
N ASP A 95 8.04 -10.71 13.66
CA ASP A 95 8.76 -10.53 14.94
C ASP A 95 8.98 -9.03 15.25
N ALA A 96 9.11 -8.19 14.22
CA ALA A 96 9.26 -6.73 14.36
C ALA A 96 7.92 -5.99 14.61
N LEU A 97 6.76 -6.65 14.49
CA LEU A 97 5.46 -5.97 14.57
C LEU A 97 5.25 -5.16 15.86
N PRO A 98 5.59 -5.64 17.07
CA PRO A 98 5.41 -4.85 18.29
C PRO A 98 6.12 -3.49 18.21
N LEU A 99 7.39 -3.48 17.79
CA LEU A 99 8.20 -2.26 17.65
C LEU A 99 7.65 -1.33 16.56
N ILE A 100 7.14 -1.89 15.46
CA ILE A 100 6.53 -1.09 14.39
C ILE A 100 5.23 -0.45 14.90
N LEU A 101 4.40 -1.22 15.61
CA LEU A 101 3.12 -0.78 16.13
C LEU A 101 3.26 0.33 17.19
N GLU A 102 4.30 0.27 18.03
CA GLU A 102 4.65 1.36 18.96
C GLU A 102 4.92 2.67 18.21
N ARG A 103 5.53 2.61 17.02
CA ARG A 103 5.88 3.79 16.21
C ARG A 103 4.74 4.35 15.39
N ILE A 104 3.66 3.58 15.17
CA ILE A 104 2.53 4.00 14.32
C ILE A 104 1.20 4.06 15.08
N GLY A 105 1.25 3.94 16.40
CA GLY A 105 0.09 3.93 17.28
C GLY A 105 -0.60 5.29 17.43
N PRO A 106 -1.60 5.39 18.32
CA PRO A 106 -2.35 6.63 18.55
C PRO A 106 -1.45 7.82 18.88
N GLY A 107 -1.65 8.94 18.19
CA GLY A 107 -0.86 10.16 18.37
C GLY A 107 0.48 10.18 17.64
N ALA A 108 0.89 9.08 17.01
CA ALA A 108 2.07 9.05 16.16
C ALA A 108 1.88 9.91 14.90
N VAL A 109 2.99 10.42 14.40
CA VAL A 109 3.05 11.26 13.20
C VAL A 109 3.99 10.61 12.20
N LEU A 110 3.55 10.51 10.95
CA LEU A 110 4.40 10.04 9.87
C LEU A 110 5.33 11.15 9.39
N ASP A 111 6.60 11.03 9.76
CA ASP A 111 7.69 11.87 9.27
C ASP A 111 8.88 11.02 8.78
N ALA A 112 9.96 11.70 8.39
CA ALA A 112 11.12 11.03 7.83
C ALA A 112 11.80 10.08 8.83
N GLU A 113 11.87 10.49 10.09
CA GLU A 113 12.42 9.69 11.18
C GLU A 113 11.58 8.42 11.40
N THR A 114 10.27 8.57 11.54
CA THR A 114 9.35 7.43 11.72
C THR A 114 9.44 6.46 10.55
N PHE A 115 9.45 6.96 9.30
CA PHE A 115 9.55 6.12 8.11
C PHE A 115 10.90 5.39 8.02
N GLN A 116 12.02 6.09 8.31
CA GLN A 116 13.35 5.50 8.30
C GLN A 116 13.51 4.44 9.39
N ALA A 117 13.03 4.72 10.59
CA ALA A 117 13.16 3.79 11.70
C ALA A 117 12.41 2.47 11.43
N ILE A 118 11.22 2.53 10.84
CA ILE A 118 10.48 1.31 10.46
C ILE A 118 11.18 0.55 9.33
N ASN A 119 11.71 1.25 8.32
CA ASN A 119 12.41 0.60 7.19
C ASN A 119 13.87 0.20 7.49
N ALA A 120 14.44 0.62 8.62
CA ALA A 120 15.78 0.19 9.06
C ALA A 120 15.81 -1.29 9.49
N HIS A 121 14.65 -1.89 9.79
CA HIS A 121 14.55 -3.31 10.08
C HIS A 121 14.83 -4.14 8.81
N HIS A 122 16.01 -4.76 8.76
CA HIS A 122 16.62 -5.43 7.59
C HIS A 122 15.73 -6.44 6.82
N TYR A 123 14.62 -6.90 7.41
CA TYR A 123 13.72 -7.87 6.81
C TYR A 123 12.30 -7.37 6.58
N VAL A 124 11.99 -6.14 6.99
CA VAL A 124 10.69 -5.50 6.72
C VAL A 124 10.76 -4.87 5.34
N LYS A 125 10.07 -5.48 4.38
CA LYS A 125 9.97 -4.92 3.02
C LYS A 125 9.10 -3.67 3.04
N ASN A 126 9.46 -2.66 2.27
CA ASN A 126 8.69 -1.40 2.13
C ASN A 126 7.20 -1.61 1.82
N GLY A 127 6.87 -2.63 1.02
CA GLY A 127 5.47 -2.97 0.72
C GLY A 127 4.66 -3.47 1.91
N ILE A 128 5.30 -3.96 2.98
CA ILE A 128 4.68 -4.24 4.29
C ILE A 128 4.61 -2.94 5.08
N THR A 129 5.71 -2.19 5.19
CA THR A 129 5.79 -0.91 5.91
C THR A 129 4.64 0.03 5.52
N THR A 130 4.50 0.31 4.22
CA THR A 130 3.50 1.27 3.73
C THR A 130 2.07 0.75 3.85
N LYS A 131 1.86 -0.57 3.90
CA LYS A 131 0.55 -1.15 4.24
C LYS A 131 0.20 -0.93 5.71
N LEU A 132 1.14 -1.18 6.61
CA LEU A 132 0.93 -0.96 8.04
C LEU A 132 0.65 0.52 8.31
N LEU A 133 1.44 1.43 7.72
CA LEU A 133 1.21 2.88 7.80
C LEU A 133 -0.18 3.25 7.24
N HIS A 134 -0.53 2.75 6.05
CA HIS A 134 -1.84 3.06 5.44
C HIS A 134 -3.00 2.62 6.33
N PHE A 135 -3.01 1.37 6.79
CA PHE A 135 -4.13 0.81 7.53
C PHE A 135 -4.17 1.20 9.01
N SER A 136 -3.06 1.65 9.60
CA SER A 136 -3.07 2.24 10.94
C SER A 136 -3.77 3.60 10.95
N GLY A 137 -3.92 4.25 9.80
CA GLY A 137 -4.53 5.57 9.68
C GLY A 137 -3.60 6.70 10.13
N ILE A 138 -2.28 6.45 10.23
CA ILE A 138 -1.30 7.49 10.58
C ILE A 138 -1.29 8.60 9.52
N LEU A 139 -1.13 9.83 9.98
CA LEU A 139 -1.09 11.04 9.15
C LEU A 139 0.30 11.68 9.23
N THR A 140 0.69 12.42 8.20
CA THR A 140 1.83 13.33 8.27
C THR A 140 1.50 14.54 9.13
N ARG A 141 2.51 15.37 9.45
CA ARG A 141 2.32 16.66 10.15
C ARG A 141 1.34 17.58 9.42
N ASP A 142 1.35 17.56 8.09
CA ASP A 142 0.49 18.37 7.24
C ASP A 142 -0.89 17.71 6.99
N GLY A 143 -1.18 16.59 7.65
CA GLY A 143 -2.47 15.89 7.55
C GLY A 143 -2.56 14.89 6.40
N HIS A 144 -1.48 14.63 5.65
CA HIS A 144 -1.52 13.71 4.52
C HIS A 144 -1.70 12.26 4.97
N ARG A 145 -2.65 11.56 4.35
CA ARG A 145 -2.92 10.14 4.67
C ARG A 145 -1.86 9.23 4.06
N ALA A 146 -1.28 8.35 4.86
CA ALA A 146 -0.38 7.32 4.36
C ALA A 146 -1.04 6.47 3.26
N GLN A 147 -0.33 6.23 2.15
CA GLN A 147 -0.78 5.45 1.00
C GLN A 147 0.19 4.29 0.76
N ILE A 148 -0.32 3.17 0.26
CA ILE A 148 0.52 2.02 -0.06
C ILE A 148 1.49 2.40 -1.18
N TYR A 149 2.78 2.07 -1.01
CA TYR A 149 3.79 2.17 -2.05
C TYR A 149 4.47 0.80 -2.19
N ASP A 150 4.05 0.03 -3.18
CA ASP A 150 4.65 -1.27 -3.49
C ASP A 150 5.29 -1.29 -4.88
N SER A 151 5.71 -2.46 -5.33
CA SER A 151 6.38 -2.60 -6.63
C SER A 151 5.49 -2.24 -7.82
N ARG A 152 4.16 -2.34 -7.70
CA ARG A 152 3.23 -1.91 -8.77
C ARG A 152 3.17 -0.39 -8.85
N ILE A 153 3.08 0.27 -7.71
CA ILE A 153 3.12 1.74 -7.62
C ILE A 153 4.44 2.26 -8.20
N HIS A 154 5.56 1.71 -7.73
CA HIS A 154 6.88 2.08 -8.25
C HIS A 154 6.99 1.88 -9.76
N LYS A 155 6.48 0.75 -10.28
CA LYS A 155 6.49 0.45 -11.72
C LYS A 155 5.59 1.39 -12.52
N TYR A 156 4.43 1.76 -11.99
CA TYR A 156 3.57 2.74 -12.62
C TYR A 156 4.27 4.11 -12.74
N LEU A 157 4.83 4.61 -11.64
CA LEU A 157 5.54 5.90 -11.60
C LEU A 157 6.76 5.93 -12.54
N THR A 158 7.50 4.82 -12.64
CA THR A 158 8.74 4.77 -13.45
C THR A 158 8.50 4.46 -14.93
N LEU A 159 7.41 3.78 -15.29
CA LEU A 159 7.11 3.37 -16.67
C LEU A 159 5.98 4.17 -17.32
N ALA A 160 4.85 4.39 -16.64
CA ALA A 160 3.75 5.21 -17.17
C ALA A 160 4.04 6.71 -17.02
N ARG A 161 4.83 7.08 -16.01
CA ARG A 161 5.36 8.44 -15.77
C ARG A 161 4.29 9.55 -15.85
N PRO A 162 3.25 9.50 -15.01
CA PRO A 162 2.20 10.52 -15.00
C PRO A 162 2.78 11.91 -14.72
N ARG A 163 2.29 12.93 -15.45
CA ARG A 163 2.86 14.29 -15.41
C ARG A 163 2.85 14.92 -14.02
N GLU A 164 1.82 14.63 -13.22
CA GLU A 164 1.64 15.18 -11.88
C GLU A 164 2.71 14.70 -10.91
N TYR A 165 3.36 13.57 -11.19
CA TYR A 165 4.45 13.03 -10.38
C TYR A 165 5.84 13.36 -10.92
N ALA A 166 5.96 14.25 -11.92
CA ALA A 166 7.25 14.58 -12.54
C ALA A 166 8.35 14.96 -11.53
N PRO A 167 8.09 15.78 -10.47
CA PRO A 167 9.11 16.10 -9.47
C PRO A 167 9.62 14.88 -8.71
N LEU A 168 8.72 14.01 -8.27
CA LEU A 168 9.08 12.76 -7.60
C LEU A 168 9.87 11.83 -8.53
N ILE A 169 9.36 11.63 -9.76
CA ILE A 169 9.94 10.72 -10.75
C ILE A 169 11.36 11.11 -11.12
N ALA A 170 11.70 12.41 -11.13
CA ALA A 170 13.05 12.89 -11.40
C ALA A 170 14.09 12.36 -10.39
N THR A 171 13.66 12.03 -9.17
CA THR A 171 14.54 11.52 -8.11
C THR A 171 14.48 10.00 -7.95
N LEU A 172 13.46 9.33 -8.50
CA LEU A 172 13.29 7.88 -8.38
C LEU A 172 14.34 7.14 -9.22
N SER A 173 15.08 6.24 -8.57
CA SER A 173 15.92 5.28 -9.30
C SER A 173 15.07 4.14 -9.83
N LYS A 174 15.27 3.75 -11.09
CA LYS A 174 14.62 2.56 -11.69
C LYS A 174 15.10 1.25 -11.07
N SER A 175 16.30 1.23 -10.48
CA SER A 175 16.89 0.02 -9.88
C SER A 175 16.56 -0.13 -8.39
N GLN A 176 16.14 0.95 -7.73
CA GLN A 176 15.76 0.93 -6.32
C GLN A 176 14.24 1.04 -6.18
N GLY A 177 13.59 -0.11 -5.96
CA GLY A 177 12.14 -0.18 -5.77
C GLY A 177 11.62 0.33 -4.42
N ILE A 178 12.50 0.81 -3.53
CA ILE A 178 12.17 1.33 -2.21
C ILE A 178 12.41 2.85 -2.24
N PRO A 179 11.41 3.69 -1.95
CA PRO A 179 11.59 5.13 -1.89
C PRO A 179 12.37 5.53 -0.63
N THR A 180 13.14 6.61 -0.72
CA THR A 180 13.63 7.30 0.48
C THR A 180 12.45 7.91 1.25
N ALA A 181 12.67 8.30 2.51
CA ALA A 181 11.63 8.96 3.30
C ALA A 181 11.08 10.23 2.61
N THR A 182 11.97 11.07 2.07
CA THR A 182 11.59 12.27 1.32
C THR A 182 10.74 11.93 0.10
N GLN A 183 11.12 10.89 -0.65
CA GLN A 183 10.36 10.43 -1.82
C GLN A 183 8.98 9.89 -1.43
N TYR A 184 8.89 9.17 -0.31
CA TYR A 184 7.63 8.64 0.17
C TYR A 184 6.69 9.76 0.65
N LEU A 185 7.18 10.72 1.44
CA LEU A 185 6.37 11.86 1.88
C LEU A 185 5.88 12.71 0.70
N GLU A 186 6.75 12.96 -0.29
CA GLU A 186 6.38 13.65 -1.53
C GLU A 186 5.34 12.85 -2.34
N TYR A 187 5.47 11.52 -2.37
CA TYR A 187 4.46 10.64 -2.97
C TYR A 187 3.09 10.80 -2.29
N LEU A 188 3.02 10.89 -0.95
CA LEU A 188 1.75 11.09 -0.25
C LEU A 188 1.10 12.42 -0.62
N ARG A 189 1.88 13.51 -0.57
CA ARG A 189 1.43 14.86 -0.92
C ARG A 189 0.88 14.91 -2.35
N LEU A 190 1.63 14.39 -3.32
CA LEU A 190 1.22 14.36 -4.72
C LEU A 190 -0.01 13.48 -4.96
N THR A 191 -0.12 12.34 -4.26
CA THR A 191 -1.26 11.43 -4.42
C THR A 191 -2.56 12.04 -3.90
N GLU A 192 -2.50 12.79 -2.79
CA GLU A 192 -3.64 13.54 -2.29
C GLU A 192 -4.01 14.72 -3.20
N GLN A 193 -3.02 15.46 -3.70
CA GLN A 193 -3.23 16.52 -4.67
C GLN A 193 -3.94 15.98 -5.94
N VAL A 194 -3.45 14.89 -6.51
CA VAL A 194 -4.03 14.28 -7.72
C VAL A 194 -5.46 13.80 -7.49
N ALA A 195 -5.74 13.15 -6.36
CA ALA A 195 -7.10 12.72 -6.04
C ALA A 195 -8.05 13.91 -5.91
N ARG A 196 -7.63 14.96 -5.20
CA ARG A 196 -8.43 16.18 -5.02
C ARG A 196 -8.69 16.91 -6.34
N GLU A 197 -7.67 17.06 -7.18
CA GLU A 197 -7.82 17.67 -8.51
C GLU A 197 -8.74 16.83 -9.42
N ALA A 198 -8.77 15.51 -9.25
CA ALA A 198 -9.71 14.63 -9.94
C ALA A 198 -11.14 14.68 -9.37
N GLY A 199 -11.39 15.42 -8.29
CA GLY A 199 -12.71 15.54 -7.65
C GLY A 199 -12.99 14.44 -6.63
N HIS A 200 -11.96 13.93 -5.97
CA HIS A 200 -12.07 12.87 -4.98
C HIS A 200 -11.46 13.24 -3.62
N ASP A 201 -12.16 12.93 -2.54
CA ASP A 201 -11.69 13.18 -1.16
C ASP A 201 -10.78 12.06 -0.61
N ASP A 202 -10.75 10.89 -1.27
CA ASP A 202 -9.94 9.75 -0.85
C ASP A 202 -8.70 9.56 -1.76
N PRO A 203 -7.47 9.86 -1.27
CA PRO A 203 -6.23 9.62 -2.01
C PRO A 203 -6.01 8.16 -2.42
N SER A 204 -6.64 7.19 -1.73
CA SER A 204 -6.51 5.77 -2.11
C SER A 204 -7.08 5.47 -3.50
N ARG A 205 -7.86 6.35 -4.10
CA ARG A 205 -8.30 6.23 -5.50
C ARG A 205 -7.14 6.33 -6.48
N ALA A 206 -6.27 7.32 -6.28
CA ALA A 206 -5.09 7.49 -7.12
C ALA A 206 -4.10 6.33 -6.93
N GLU A 207 -3.83 5.94 -5.67
CA GLU A 207 -3.05 4.74 -5.34
C GLU A 207 -3.59 3.50 -6.05
N MET A 208 -4.90 3.27 -5.94
CA MET A 208 -5.51 2.07 -6.50
C MET A 208 -5.57 2.05 -8.02
N PHE A 209 -5.73 3.21 -8.64
CA PHE A 209 -5.62 3.33 -10.09
C PHE A 209 -4.22 2.92 -10.54
N MET A 210 -3.18 3.46 -9.92
CA MET A 210 -1.79 3.12 -10.23
C MET A 210 -1.50 1.63 -10.02
N PHE A 211 -1.97 1.06 -8.89
CA PHE A 211 -1.80 -0.35 -8.58
C PHE A 211 -2.44 -1.28 -9.63
N SER A 212 -3.64 -0.92 -10.09
CA SER A 212 -4.44 -1.72 -11.03
C SER A 212 -3.91 -1.63 -12.46
N ASN A 213 -3.32 -0.49 -12.82
CA ASN A 213 -2.84 -0.18 -14.17
C ASN A 213 -1.31 -0.25 -14.31
N ALA A 214 -0.60 -0.84 -13.33
CA ALA A 214 0.86 -0.97 -13.36
C ALA A 214 1.35 -1.75 -14.61
N PRO A 215 2.15 -1.14 -15.51
CA PRO A 215 2.52 -1.74 -16.79
C PRO A 215 3.22 -3.10 -16.66
N GLY A 216 2.91 -4.05 -17.55
CA GLY A 216 3.56 -5.36 -17.57
C GLY A 216 3.44 -6.14 -16.26
N THR A 217 2.37 -5.93 -15.50
CA THR A 217 2.02 -6.75 -14.34
C THR A 217 0.75 -7.54 -14.60
N ARG A 218 0.62 -8.72 -13.99
CA ARG A 218 -0.63 -9.50 -14.04
C ARG A 218 -1.79 -8.65 -13.52
N ARG A 219 -3.01 -8.90 -13.99
CA ARG A 219 -4.22 -8.24 -13.47
C ARG A 219 -4.30 -8.37 -11.95
N ALA A 220 -4.65 -7.27 -11.27
CA ALA A 220 -4.91 -7.26 -9.84
C ALA A 220 -6.00 -8.29 -9.50
N ARG A 221 -5.85 -8.99 -8.37
CA ARG A 221 -6.83 -10.00 -7.91
C ARG A 221 -7.92 -9.43 -7.02
N HIS A 222 -7.84 -8.14 -6.73
CA HIS A 222 -8.84 -7.42 -5.98
C HIS A 222 -10.17 -7.42 -6.73
N ARG A 223 -11.25 -7.59 -5.98
CA ARG A 223 -12.63 -7.51 -6.45
C ARG A 223 -13.32 -6.38 -5.70
N VAL A 224 -14.23 -5.68 -6.36
CA VAL A 224 -15.10 -4.71 -5.69
C VAL A 224 -16.25 -5.51 -5.10
N MET A 225 -16.44 -5.43 -3.78
CA MET A 225 -17.58 -6.08 -3.13
C MET A 225 -18.86 -5.28 -3.37
N PRO A 226 -20.04 -5.92 -3.48
CA PRO A 226 -21.36 -5.26 -3.56
C PRO A 226 -21.69 -4.36 -2.37
#